data_AF-A0A423PSF9-F1
#
_entry.id   AF-A0A423PSF9-F1
#
_cell.length_a   1.000
_cell.length_b   1.000
_cell.length_c   1.000
_cell.angle_alpha   90.00
_cell.angle_beta   90.00
_cell.angle_gamma   90.00
#
_symmetry.space_group_name_H-M   'P 1'
#
loop_
_entity.id
_entity.type
_entity.pdbx_description
1 polymer ?
#
loop_
_entity_poly.entity_id
_entity_poly.type
_entity_poly.pdbx_seq_one_letter_code
_entity_poly.pdbx_strand_id
1 'polypeptide(L)'
;MRAFALRLLVLAVVLAGLAALAVTLWHGALDRYAGAWRHAPEDAAWVLSDRARSLVDAAFADADGRPVRDGRAAAGIGFAAREADALGGGRHPLAWLSDRVRAHAAGVDGDADAPQAEYAARLMRQIAAMPGDYRARVFARDAVFAADGRAEPERSLNVIANTRARDLAAQAPAQLGAAVSVHPYRADAVDAIVGWAEAGITHLGWWPVAQGIDLDDPRVAEAYAAMAEHGMTLHLPVGARTAENGASGWVDPSALRAPLEAGVRVVATLGGAHGEDGQRLMPGLFALLREPAGRDALAVDLAGVLSADRLDDVLRPLLQHPQFFGRLRYASDYPQSAIAATIRLSALVDGGFLDPALVAPLRELYDVNPLLFVFVTLRQVRLPATELRLPEGVFFGEPVS
;
A
#
# COMPACT_ATOMS: atom_id res chain seq x y z
N MET A 1 26.86 53.99 2.06
CA MET A 1 26.67 52.79 2.92
C MET A 1 25.24 52.61 3.45
N ARG A 2 24.63 53.60 4.12
CA ARG A 2 23.27 53.45 4.73
C ARG A 2 22.14 53.10 3.73
N ALA A 3 22.12 53.70 2.54
CA ALA A 3 21.10 53.42 1.52
C ALA A 3 21.21 52.00 0.91
N PHE A 4 22.42 51.45 0.85
CA PHE A 4 22.66 50.08 0.37
C PHE A 4 22.24 49.05 1.42
N ALA A 5 22.56 49.30 2.69
CA ALA A 5 22.11 48.47 3.82
C ALA A 5 20.58 48.45 3.95
N LEU A 6 19.91 49.58 3.73
CA LEU A 6 18.44 49.66 3.74
C LEU A 6 17.80 48.86 2.58
N ARG A 7 18.37 48.91 1.37
CA ARG A 7 17.90 48.12 0.22
C ARG A 7 18.09 46.61 0.44
N LEU A 8 19.21 46.21 1.03
CA LEU A 8 19.46 44.81 1.43
C LEU A 8 18.47 44.34 2.49
N LEU A 9 18.16 45.17 3.49
CA LEU A 9 17.18 44.86 4.52
C LEU A 9 15.77 44.69 3.93
N VAL A 10 15.34 45.62 3.06
CA VAL A 10 14.04 45.54 2.37
C VAL A 10 13.97 44.28 1.51
N LEU A 11 15.02 43.98 0.74
CA LEU A 11 15.08 42.76 -0.05
C LEU A 11 15.00 41.50 0.83
N ALA A 12 15.72 41.46 1.95
CA ALA A 12 15.69 40.34 2.89
C ALA A 12 14.29 40.14 3.50
N VAL A 13 13.61 41.23 3.88
CA VAL A 13 12.23 41.17 4.40
C VAL A 13 11.25 40.69 3.34
N VAL A 14 11.37 41.17 2.09
CA VAL A 14 10.53 40.70 0.98
C VAL A 14 10.77 39.22 0.69
N LEU A 15 12.03 38.77 0.66
CA LEU A 15 12.36 37.36 0.46
C LEU A 15 11.86 36.48 1.61
N ALA A 16 11.97 36.93 2.87
CA ALA A 16 11.42 36.24 4.02
C ALA A 16 9.89 36.15 3.96
N GLY A 17 9.20 37.23 3.54
CA GLY A 17 7.76 37.25 3.34
C GLY A 17 7.30 36.30 2.23
N LEU A 18 8.00 36.26 1.10
CA LEU A 18 7.75 35.33 0.00
C LEU A 18 7.99 33.87 0.43
N ALA A 19 9.04 33.61 1.20
CA ALA A 19 9.32 32.28 1.74
C ALA A 19 8.22 31.83 2.71
N ALA A 20 7.78 32.69 3.64
CA ALA A 20 6.67 32.39 4.54
C ALA A 20 5.35 32.14 3.80
N LEU A 21 5.06 32.92 2.75
CA LEU A 21 3.89 32.71 1.90
C LEU A 21 3.98 31.37 1.14
N ALA A 22 5.14 31.04 0.59
CA ALA A 22 5.34 29.76 -0.08
C ALA A 22 5.16 28.57 0.88
N VAL A 23 5.68 28.67 2.10
CA VAL A 23 5.52 27.65 3.15
C VAL A 23 4.05 27.49 3.54
N THR A 24 3.32 28.57 3.75
CA THR A 24 1.88 28.51 4.11
C THR A 24 1.01 27.96 2.99
N LEU A 25 1.23 28.39 1.74
CA LEU A 25 0.56 27.83 0.57
C LEU A 25 0.87 26.34 0.39
N TRP A 26 2.10 25.93 0.66
CA TRP A 26 2.52 24.53 0.61
C TRP A 26 1.80 23.67 1.66
N HIS A 27 1.74 24.11 2.92
CA HIS A 27 1.00 23.39 3.97
C HIS A 27 -0.49 23.29 3.62
N GLY A 28 -1.11 24.40 3.18
CA GLY A 28 -2.51 24.37 2.75
C GLY A 28 -2.77 23.48 1.52
N ALA A 29 -1.77 23.26 0.67
CA ALA A 29 -1.87 22.28 -0.42
C ALA A 29 -1.77 20.84 0.10
N LEU A 30 -0.88 20.55 1.05
CA LEU A 30 -0.80 19.23 1.70
C LEU A 30 -2.08 18.89 2.46
N ASP A 31 -2.62 19.82 3.25
CA ASP A 31 -3.89 19.65 3.97
C ASP A 31 -5.06 19.36 3.02
N ARG A 32 -4.99 19.80 1.77
CA ARG A 32 -6.07 19.63 0.79
C ARG A 32 -5.91 18.41 -0.10
N TYR A 33 -4.67 18.07 -0.47
CA TYR A 33 -4.38 17.06 -1.50
C TYR A 33 -3.59 15.85 -0.98
N ALA A 34 -3.00 15.93 0.22
CA ALA A 34 -2.34 14.83 0.90
C ALA A 34 -3.28 14.17 1.93
N GLY A 35 -3.05 14.36 3.23
CA GLY A 35 -3.96 13.88 4.27
C GLY A 35 -4.98 14.95 4.61
N ALA A 36 -6.17 14.90 4.01
CA ALA A 36 -7.21 15.93 4.20
C ALA A 36 -8.16 15.64 5.38
N TRP A 37 -7.70 14.85 6.36
CA TRP A 37 -8.44 14.53 7.58
C TRP A 37 -8.15 15.58 8.66
N ARG A 38 -9.18 15.91 9.45
CA ARG A 38 -9.12 16.97 10.47
C ARG A 38 -9.37 16.48 11.88
N HIS A 39 -9.88 15.25 12.02
CA HIS A 39 -10.23 14.68 13.31
C HIS A 39 -9.27 13.54 13.68
N ALA A 40 -9.20 13.24 14.97
CA ALA A 40 -8.47 12.08 15.44
C ALA A 40 -9.35 10.81 15.30
N PRO A 41 -8.76 9.62 15.06
CA PRO A 41 -9.53 8.39 14.89
C PRO A 41 -10.44 8.07 16.09
N GLU A 42 -9.99 8.41 17.30
CA GLU A 42 -10.74 8.22 18.55
C GLU A 42 -12.02 9.05 18.60
N ASP A 43 -12.11 10.10 17.77
CA ASP A 43 -13.21 11.05 17.73
C ASP A 43 -14.46 10.53 17.02
N ALA A 44 -14.37 9.34 16.43
CA ALA A 44 -15.43 8.73 15.63
C ALA A 44 -16.79 8.71 16.33
N ALA A 45 -16.82 8.43 17.64
CA ALA A 45 -18.08 8.28 18.38
C ALA A 45 -18.89 9.58 18.49
N TRP A 46 -18.25 10.75 18.42
CA TRP A 46 -18.90 12.06 18.59
C TRP A 46 -18.92 12.92 17.32
N VAL A 47 -18.05 12.67 16.34
CA VAL A 47 -18.01 13.42 15.08
C VAL A 47 -18.89 12.80 14.01
N LEU A 48 -19.02 11.47 13.99
CA LEU A 48 -19.76 10.78 12.94
C LEU A 48 -21.27 10.95 13.10
N SER A 49 -21.96 11.24 11.98
CA SER A 49 -23.42 11.23 11.92
C SER A 49 -24.01 9.85 12.20
N ASP A 50 -25.29 9.80 12.57
CA ASP A 50 -26.04 8.53 12.71
C ASP A 50 -25.95 7.66 11.46
N ARG A 51 -25.94 8.29 10.28
CA ARG A 51 -25.82 7.60 9.01
C ARG A 51 -24.44 6.97 8.83
N ALA A 52 -23.37 7.69 9.16
CA ALA A 52 -22.01 7.16 9.10
C ALA A 52 -21.79 6.03 10.12
N ARG A 53 -22.29 6.19 11.36
CA ARG A 53 -22.23 5.14 12.39
C ARG A 53 -22.99 3.88 11.99
N SER A 54 -24.21 4.03 11.47
CA SER A 54 -25.00 2.89 10.96
C SER A 54 -24.29 2.17 9.80
N LEU A 55 -23.54 2.91 8.97
CA LEU A 55 -22.78 2.33 7.87
C LEU A 55 -21.59 1.50 8.38
N VAL A 56 -20.94 1.99 9.43
CA VAL A 56 -19.87 1.27 10.13
C VAL A 56 -20.43 0.00 10.76
N ASP A 57 -21.51 0.10 11.53
CA ASP A 57 -22.14 -1.07 12.18
C ASP A 57 -22.51 -2.14 11.14
N ALA A 58 -23.12 -1.74 10.01
CA ALA A 58 -23.46 -2.65 8.93
C ALA A 58 -22.22 -3.29 8.26
N ALA A 59 -21.09 -2.59 8.21
CA ALA A 59 -19.87 -3.11 7.61
C ALA A 59 -19.22 -4.22 8.46
N PHE A 60 -19.43 -4.20 9.78
CA PHE A 60 -18.92 -5.18 10.75
C PHE A 60 -19.94 -6.23 11.19
N ALA A 61 -21.21 -6.11 10.78
CA ALA A 61 -22.31 -6.96 11.25
C ALA A 61 -22.10 -8.47 11.01
N ASP A 62 -21.38 -8.83 9.95
CA ASP A 62 -21.05 -10.20 9.52
C ASP A 62 -19.62 -10.63 9.92
N ALA A 63 -18.94 -9.87 10.78
CA ALA A 63 -17.62 -10.24 11.26
C ALA A 63 -17.66 -11.55 12.07
N ASP A 64 -18.75 -11.81 12.80
CA ASP A 64 -18.91 -12.98 13.69
C ASP A 64 -17.72 -13.17 14.66
N GLY A 65 -17.19 -12.05 15.18
CA GLY A 65 -16.02 -12.04 16.06
C GLY A 65 -14.68 -12.32 15.36
N ARG A 66 -14.66 -12.49 14.03
CA ARG A 66 -13.42 -12.61 13.25
C ARG A 66 -12.79 -11.22 13.06
N PRO A 67 -11.46 -11.10 13.11
CA PRO A 67 -10.79 -9.84 12.84
C PRO A 67 -10.90 -9.47 11.36
N VAL A 68 -11.00 -8.17 11.08
CA VAL A 68 -10.71 -7.64 9.73
C VAL A 68 -9.25 -7.96 9.41
N ARG A 69 -9.00 -8.59 8.27
CA ARG A 69 -7.65 -8.97 7.82
C ARG A 69 -7.20 -8.09 6.67
N ASP A 70 -6.40 -7.09 7.01
CA ASP A 70 -5.72 -6.23 6.06
C ASP A 70 -4.41 -6.88 5.61
N GLY A 71 -4.43 -7.44 4.40
CA GLY A 71 -3.31 -8.16 3.82
C GLY A 71 -2.09 -7.29 3.57
N ARG A 72 -2.28 -5.97 3.45
CA ARG A 72 -1.23 -5.01 3.10
C ARG A 72 -1.53 -3.61 3.65
N ALA A 73 -0.87 -3.31 4.76
CA ALA A 73 -0.51 -1.95 5.15
C ALA A 73 0.99 -1.79 4.87
N ALA A 74 1.44 -0.75 4.18
CA ALA A 74 2.87 -0.55 4.03
C ALA A 74 3.50 -0.30 5.42
N ALA A 75 4.59 -0.97 5.80
CA ALA A 75 5.42 -0.38 6.84
C ALA A 75 6.18 0.74 6.15
N GLY A 76 6.34 1.88 6.80
CA GLY A 76 7.28 2.88 6.29
C GLY A 76 6.82 3.50 4.98
N ILE A 77 6.23 4.69 5.09
CA ILE A 77 6.55 5.71 4.09
C ILE A 77 8.06 5.73 3.97
N GLY A 78 8.57 5.74 2.75
CA GLY A 78 9.97 5.95 2.49
C GLY A 78 10.46 7.24 3.12
N PHE A 79 10.85 7.18 4.39
CA PHE A 79 11.74 8.14 5.01
C PHE A 79 13.17 7.82 4.52
N ALA A 80 13.29 7.68 3.20
CA ALA A 80 14.51 7.41 2.45
C ALA A 80 15.47 8.60 2.51
N ALA A 81 15.07 9.75 3.04
CA ALA A 81 15.96 10.87 3.20
C ALA A 81 17.10 10.62 4.21
N ARG A 82 17.04 9.60 5.09
CA ARG A 82 18.19 9.25 5.97
C ARG A 82 18.88 7.95 5.58
N GLU A 83 18.15 6.91 5.16
CA GLU A 83 18.76 5.63 4.76
C GLU A 83 19.31 5.66 3.32
N ALA A 84 18.69 6.37 2.37
CA ALA A 84 19.28 6.56 1.04
C ALA A 84 20.46 7.55 1.08
N ASP A 85 20.44 8.55 1.99
CA ASP A 85 21.60 9.42 2.24
C ASP A 85 22.77 8.61 2.85
N ALA A 86 22.51 7.59 3.68
CA ALA A 86 23.54 6.67 4.21
C ALA A 86 24.11 5.73 3.14
N LEU A 87 23.34 5.44 2.08
CA LEU A 87 23.78 4.67 0.92
C LEU A 87 24.34 5.56 -0.20
N GLY A 88 24.25 6.89 -0.11
CA GLY A 88 24.85 7.86 -1.06
C GLY A 88 23.97 8.25 -2.25
N GLY A 89 22.67 7.96 -2.22
CA GLY A 89 21.73 8.30 -3.30
C GLY A 89 21.39 9.79 -3.35
N GLY A 90 21.46 10.42 -4.53
CA GLY A 90 21.01 11.80 -4.75
C GLY A 90 19.48 11.96 -4.62
N ARG A 91 19.03 13.13 -4.15
CA ARG A 91 17.59 13.43 -3.97
C ARG A 91 16.92 13.78 -5.31
N HIS A 92 16.04 12.92 -5.81
CA HIS A 92 15.21 13.24 -6.98
C HIS A 92 14.01 14.15 -6.58
N PRO A 93 13.79 15.32 -7.22
CA PRO A 93 12.77 16.28 -6.79
C PRO A 93 11.33 15.72 -6.73
N LEU A 94 10.96 14.85 -7.67
CA LEU A 94 9.63 14.23 -7.69
C LEU A 94 9.47 13.18 -6.58
N ALA A 95 10.54 12.45 -6.24
CA ALA A 95 10.52 11.48 -5.14
C ALA A 95 10.31 12.22 -3.81
N TRP A 96 11.05 13.32 -3.60
CA TRP A 96 10.89 14.19 -2.44
C TRP A 96 9.45 14.71 -2.26
N LEU A 97 8.82 15.20 -3.34
CA LEU A 97 7.43 15.66 -3.32
C LEU A 97 6.47 14.53 -2.96
N SER A 98 6.61 13.37 -3.62
CA SER A 98 5.77 12.21 -3.38
C SER A 98 5.89 11.70 -1.93
N ASP A 99 7.10 11.71 -1.37
CA ASP A 99 7.36 11.31 0.01
C ASP A 99 6.71 12.28 1.02
N ARG A 100 6.72 13.60 0.75
CA ARG A 100 6.05 14.59 1.61
C ARG A 100 4.53 14.44 1.60
N VAL A 101 3.93 14.17 0.44
CA VAL A 101 2.49 13.87 0.34
C VAL A 101 2.15 12.60 1.11
N ARG A 102 2.94 11.52 0.96
CA ARG A 102 2.73 10.26 1.67
C ARG A 102 2.91 10.42 3.19
N ALA A 103 3.95 11.12 3.63
CA ALA A 103 4.21 11.44 5.04
C ALA A 103 3.02 12.15 5.69
N HIS A 104 2.55 13.21 5.05
CA HIS A 104 1.40 13.96 5.54
C HIS A 104 0.12 13.10 5.57
N ALA A 105 -0.14 12.29 4.54
CA ALA A 105 -1.30 11.40 4.51
C ALA A 105 -1.29 10.39 5.67
N ALA A 106 -0.10 9.95 6.09
CA ALA A 106 0.05 9.05 7.22
C ALA A 106 0.15 9.75 8.59
N GLY A 107 -0.03 11.08 8.65
CA GLY A 107 0.05 11.85 9.88
C GLY A 107 1.45 11.91 10.48
N VAL A 108 2.48 11.91 9.64
CA VAL A 108 3.87 12.12 10.04
C VAL A 108 4.31 13.51 9.66
N ASP A 109 4.84 14.25 10.62
CA ASP A 109 5.41 15.55 10.36
C ASP A 109 6.72 15.38 9.59
N GLY A 110 6.83 16.09 8.46
CA GLY A 110 7.95 15.88 7.53
C GLY A 110 9.34 16.25 8.09
N ASP A 111 9.39 16.88 9.26
CA ASP A 111 10.61 17.29 9.97
C ASP A 111 10.74 16.62 11.35
N ALA A 112 9.94 15.58 11.63
CA ALA A 112 9.99 14.83 12.88
C ALA A 112 11.37 14.22 13.17
N ASP A 113 11.75 14.22 14.45
CA ASP A 113 12.98 13.55 14.91
C ASP A 113 12.88 12.02 14.77
N ALA A 114 11.67 11.47 14.90
CA ALA A 114 11.37 10.04 14.85
C ALA A 114 10.12 9.72 13.98
N PRO A 115 10.17 9.97 12.65
CA PRO A 115 9.01 9.88 11.76
C PRO A 115 8.39 8.47 11.71
N GLN A 116 9.19 7.42 11.94
CA GLN A 116 8.68 6.05 12.00
C GLN A 116 7.86 5.78 13.26
N ALA A 117 8.20 6.43 14.39
CA ALA A 117 7.44 6.29 15.62
C ALA A 117 6.09 7.00 15.49
N GLU A 118 6.05 8.17 14.85
CA GLU A 118 4.80 8.87 14.52
C GLU A 118 3.92 8.06 13.57
N TYR A 119 4.51 7.48 12.52
CA TYR A 119 3.81 6.59 11.61
C TYR A 119 3.16 5.42 12.35
N ALA A 120 3.96 4.72 13.17
CA ALA A 120 3.50 3.58 13.96
C ALA A 120 2.39 4.00 14.94
N ALA A 121 2.56 5.13 15.64
CA ALA A 121 1.56 5.66 16.55
C ALA A 121 0.26 5.98 15.83
N ARG A 122 0.32 6.65 14.66
CA ARG A 122 -0.88 6.99 13.87
C ARG A 122 -1.56 5.74 13.31
N LEU A 123 -0.81 4.75 12.85
CA LEU A 123 -1.35 3.47 12.40
C LEU A 123 -2.09 2.77 13.55
N MET A 124 -1.45 2.66 14.72
CA MET A 124 -2.02 2.00 15.88
C MET A 124 -3.26 2.72 16.43
N ARG A 125 -3.29 4.05 16.40
CA ARG A 125 -4.48 4.84 16.78
C ARG A 125 -5.67 4.56 15.86
N GLN A 126 -5.44 4.47 14.55
CA GLN A 126 -6.50 4.12 13.60
C GLN A 126 -7.02 2.69 13.79
N ILE A 127 -6.11 1.74 14.06
CA ILE A 127 -6.45 0.34 14.35
C ILE A 127 -7.25 0.24 15.67
N ALA A 128 -6.79 0.91 16.73
CA ALA A 128 -7.42 0.89 18.04
C ALA A 128 -8.82 1.54 18.04
N ALA A 129 -9.06 2.49 17.13
CA ALA A 129 -10.37 3.13 16.94
C ALA A 129 -11.34 2.31 16.07
N MET A 130 -10.95 1.12 15.59
CA MET A 130 -11.88 0.24 14.88
C MET A 130 -12.95 -0.34 15.83
N PRO A 131 -14.21 -0.50 15.39
CA PRO A 131 -15.26 -1.12 16.21
C PRO A 131 -15.02 -2.59 16.56
N GLY A 132 -14.13 -3.27 15.83
CA GLY A 132 -13.78 -4.68 16.05
C GLY A 132 -12.30 -4.94 15.81
N ASP A 133 -11.87 -6.17 16.02
CA ASP A 133 -10.47 -6.55 15.85
C ASP A 133 -9.99 -6.29 14.41
N TYR A 134 -8.80 -5.72 14.29
CA TYR A 134 -8.18 -5.41 13.01
C TYR A 134 -6.73 -5.91 13.02
N ARG A 135 -6.39 -6.68 11.98
CA ARG A 135 -5.05 -7.24 11.79
C ARG A 135 -4.47 -6.76 10.47
N ALA A 136 -3.36 -6.03 10.54
CA ALA A 136 -2.63 -5.54 9.39
C ALA A 136 -1.28 -6.26 9.25
N ARG A 137 -0.76 -6.29 8.03
CA ARG A 137 0.62 -6.70 7.79
C ARG A 137 1.44 -5.51 7.33
N VAL A 138 2.57 -5.28 7.98
CA VAL A 138 3.54 -4.22 7.66
C VAL A 138 4.70 -4.77 6.84
N PHE A 139 5.06 -4.09 5.77
CA PHE A 139 6.06 -4.54 4.80
C PHE A 139 7.41 -3.82 4.91
N ALA A 140 8.49 -4.59 4.92
CA ALA A 140 9.83 -4.09 4.61
C ALA A 140 10.07 -4.04 3.09
N ARG A 141 11.16 -3.41 2.67
CA ARG A 141 11.57 -3.31 1.26
C ARG A 141 13.09 -3.28 1.17
N ASP A 142 13.66 -4.28 0.50
CA ASP A 142 15.11 -4.38 0.34
C ASP A 142 15.63 -3.41 -0.72
N ALA A 143 16.93 -3.17 -0.70
CA ALA A 143 17.65 -2.39 -1.70
C ALA A 143 17.58 -3.05 -3.09
N VAL A 144 17.96 -2.29 -4.11
CA VAL A 144 18.18 -2.79 -5.48
C VAL A 144 19.53 -3.50 -5.52
N PHE A 145 19.57 -4.68 -6.14
CA PHE A 145 20.81 -5.39 -6.40
C PHE A 145 20.95 -5.65 -7.89
N ALA A 146 22.17 -5.50 -8.39
CA ALA A 146 22.55 -5.91 -9.72
C ALA A 146 22.52 -7.44 -9.86
N ALA A 147 22.50 -7.89 -11.10
CA ALA A 147 22.60 -9.29 -11.49
C ALA A 147 23.83 -10.03 -10.89
N ASP A 148 24.92 -9.33 -10.59
CA ASP A 148 26.13 -9.91 -9.95
C ASP A 148 26.10 -9.87 -8.42
N GLY A 149 24.96 -9.49 -7.83
CA GLY A 149 24.73 -9.43 -6.38
C GLY A 149 25.30 -8.20 -5.68
N ARG A 150 25.79 -7.21 -6.43
CA ARG A 150 26.22 -5.93 -5.89
C ARG A 150 25.01 -5.01 -5.63
N ALA A 151 24.94 -4.43 -4.44
CA ALA A 151 23.93 -3.43 -4.12
C ALA A 151 24.07 -2.18 -5.01
N GLU A 152 22.95 -1.57 -5.38
CA GLU A 152 22.89 -0.35 -6.17
C GLU A 152 22.19 0.77 -5.39
N PRO A 153 22.89 1.41 -4.44
CA PRO A 153 22.38 2.51 -3.63
C PRO A 153 21.61 3.60 -4.36
N GLU A 154 22.14 4.06 -5.48
CA GLU A 154 21.59 5.20 -6.23
C GLU A 154 20.20 4.89 -6.82
N ARG A 155 19.90 3.60 -7.03
CA ARG A 155 18.59 3.12 -7.50
C ARG A 155 17.67 2.70 -6.35
N SER A 156 18.21 2.54 -5.14
CA SER A 156 17.52 2.02 -3.97
C SER A 156 16.71 3.11 -3.27
N LEU A 157 15.50 3.37 -3.76
CA LEU A 157 14.55 4.26 -3.11
C LEU A 157 13.60 3.50 -2.18
N ASN A 158 13.20 4.16 -1.09
CA ASN A 158 12.23 3.64 -0.11
C ASN A 158 12.62 2.28 0.47
N VAL A 159 13.92 2.08 0.71
CA VAL A 159 14.43 0.93 1.47
C VAL A 159 13.89 1.02 2.89
N ILE A 160 13.44 -0.13 3.41
CA ILE A 160 12.96 -0.30 4.77
C ILE A 160 13.56 -1.61 5.28
N ALA A 161 14.39 -1.52 6.32
CA ALA A 161 15.03 -2.69 6.91
C ALA A 161 14.01 -3.72 7.41
N ASN A 162 14.29 -5.01 7.18
CA ASN A 162 13.48 -6.14 7.67
C ASN A 162 13.28 -6.13 9.19
N THR A 163 14.34 -5.80 9.94
CA THR A 163 14.28 -5.65 11.40
C THR A 163 13.25 -4.60 11.82
N ARG A 164 13.09 -3.53 11.04
CA ARG A 164 12.12 -2.47 11.36
C ARG A 164 10.68 -2.94 11.26
N ALA A 165 10.35 -3.71 10.21
CA ALA A 165 9.02 -4.29 10.05
C ALA A 165 8.75 -5.33 11.15
N ARG A 166 9.73 -6.19 11.46
CA ARG A 166 9.64 -7.16 12.57
C ARG A 166 9.40 -6.46 13.91
N ASP A 167 10.22 -5.46 14.25
CA ASP A 167 10.17 -4.79 15.55
C ASP A 167 8.88 -3.98 15.73
N LEU A 168 8.31 -3.46 14.64
CA LEU A 168 6.99 -2.83 14.67
C LEU A 168 5.89 -3.87 14.93
N ALA A 169 5.92 -5.01 14.23
CA ALA A 169 4.95 -6.08 14.46
C ALA A 169 5.03 -6.64 15.89
N ALA A 170 6.24 -6.77 16.44
CA ALA A 170 6.46 -7.24 17.80
C ALA A 170 5.89 -6.32 18.89
N GLN A 171 5.68 -5.03 18.61
CA GLN A 171 5.06 -4.09 19.55
C GLN A 171 3.55 -4.29 19.71
N ALA A 172 2.89 -4.87 18.69
CA ALA A 172 1.45 -5.09 18.68
C ALA A 172 1.10 -6.42 17.97
N PRO A 173 1.56 -7.58 18.47
CA PRO A 173 1.49 -8.86 17.74
C PRO A 173 0.06 -9.37 17.54
N ALA A 174 -0.92 -8.88 18.32
CA ALA A 174 -2.33 -9.19 18.12
C ALA A 174 -2.93 -8.45 16.90
N GLN A 175 -2.35 -7.31 16.51
CA GLN A 175 -2.83 -6.43 15.44
C GLN A 175 -1.90 -6.39 14.23
N LEU A 176 -0.60 -6.66 14.39
CA LEU A 176 0.40 -6.49 13.35
C LEU A 176 1.18 -7.77 13.08
N GLY A 177 1.26 -8.14 11.81
CA GLY A 177 2.24 -9.09 11.28
C GLY A 177 3.30 -8.38 10.43
N ALA A 178 4.45 -9.00 10.20
CA ALA A 178 5.49 -8.46 9.33
C ALA A 178 5.60 -9.25 8.03
N ALA A 179 5.91 -8.55 6.94
CA ALA A 179 6.47 -9.10 5.71
C ALA A 179 7.88 -8.55 5.53
N VAL A 180 8.85 -9.43 5.34
CA VAL A 180 10.23 -9.04 5.01
C VAL A 180 10.38 -8.83 3.50
N SER A 181 11.50 -8.29 3.07
CA SER A 181 11.91 -8.24 1.68
C SER A 181 13.36 -8.68 1.61
N VAL A 182 13.64 -9.69 0.81
CA VAL A 182 15.00 -10.16 0.55
C VAL A 182 15.16 -10.19 -0.95
N HIS A 183 16.01 -9.33 -1.50
CA HIS A 183 16.21 -9.25 -2.93
C HIS A 183 16.84 -10.56 -3.46
N PRO A 184 16.30 -11.21 -4.50
CA PRO A 184 16.74 -12.55 -4.90
C PRO A 184 18.16 -12.57 -5.49
N TYR A 185 18.63 -11.45 -6.05
CA TYR A 185 20.01 -11.35 -6.54
C TYR A 185 21.07 -11.17 -5.45
N ARG A 186 20.70 -11.07 -4.18
CA ARG A 186 21.70 -11.01 -3.09
C ARG A 186 22.51 -12.30 -3.05
N ALA A 187 23.80 -12.16 -2.75
CA ALA A 187 24.68 -13.31 -2.57
C ALA A 187 24.24 -14.22 -1.41
N ASP A 188 23.57 -13.65 -0.39
CA ASP A 188 23.03 -14.35 0.77
C ASP A 188 21.50 -14.52 0.70
N ALA A 189 20.87 -14.42 -0.48
CA ALA A 189 19.41 -14.38 -0.61
C ALA A 189 18.73 -15.60 0.04
N VAL A 190 19.21 -16.81 -0.26
CA VAL A 190 18.66 -18.07 0.26
C VAL A 190 18.82 -18.12 1.78
N ASP A 191 20.04 -17.93 2.29
CA ASP A 191 20.33 -17.95 3.73
C ASP A 191 19.50 -16.92 4.50
N ALA A 192 19.32 -15.72 3.93
CA ALA A 192 18.49 -14.68 4.52
C ALA A 192 17.00 -15.05 4.53
N ILE A 193 16.47 -15.63 3.44
CA ILE A 193 15.08 -16.12 3.37
C ILE A 193 14.84 -17.18 4.45
N VAL A 194 15.73 -18.18 4.54
CA VAL A 194 15.67 -19.25 5.55
C VAL A 194 15.73 -18.66 6.95
N GLY A 195 16.68 -17.76 7.23
CA GLY A 195 16.82 -17.14 8.55
C GLY A 195 15.59 -16.34 8.99
N TRP A 196 14.91 -15.65 8.07
CA TRP A 196 13.65 -14.97 8.38
C TRP A 196 12.48 -15.93 8.60
N ALA A 197 12.43 -17.02 7.84
CA ALA A 197 11.43 -18.07 8.03
C ALA A 197 11.60 -18.77 9.40
N GLU A 198 12.82 -19.12 9.78
CA GLU A 198 13.15 -19.69 11.09
C GLU A 198 12.84 -18.72 12.24
N ALA A 199 12.94 -17.41 12.00
CA ALA A 199 12.50 -16.38 12.93
C ALA A 199 10.96 -16.20 13.01
N GLY A 200 10.19 -17.04 12.30
CA GLY A 200 8.73 -17.06 12.32
C GLY A 200 8.06 -16.08 11.35
N ILE A 201 8.82 -15.45 10.44
CA ILE A 201 8.25 -14.59 9.40
C ILE A 201 7.90 -15.43 8.17
N THR A 202 6.61 -15.52 7.85
CA THR A 202 6.10 -16.34 6.73
C THR A 202 5.74 -15.52 5.50
N HIS A 203 6.00 -14.21 5.49
CA HIS A 203 5.60 -13.32 4.41
C HIS A 203 6.79 -12.55 3.84
N LEU A 204 6.88 -12.50 2.52
CA LEU A 204 7.94 -11.82 1.79
C LEU A 204 7.33 -10.91 0.71
N GLY A 205 7.83 -9.67 0.58
CA GLY A 205 7.40 -8.69 -0.40
C GLY A 205 8.46 -8.33 -1.42
N TRP A 206 8.08 -8.31 -2.71
CA TRP A 206 8.90 -7.83 -3.82
C TRP A 206 8.18 -6.76 -4.65
N TRP A 207 8.96 -5.85 -5.25
CA TRP A 207 8.50 -4.82 -6.16
C TRP A 207 9.31 -4.88 -7.46
N PRO A 208 9.01 -5.81 -8.39
CA PRO A 208 9.88 -6.13 -9.51
C PRO A 208 10.35 -4.93 -10.33
N VAL A 209 9.45 -4.02 -10.68
CA VAL A 209 9.81 -2.79 -11.44
C VAL A 209 10.75 -1.88 -10.66
N ALA A 210 10.49 -1.68 -9.36
CA ALA A 210 11.25 -0.74 -8.56
C ALA A 210 12.57 -1.32 -8.04
N GLN A 211 12.62 -2.64 -7.84
CA GLN A 211 13.81 -3.38 -7.41
C GLN A 211 14.64 -3.92 -8.59
N GLY A 212 14.10 -3.92 -9.82
CA GLY A 212 14.77 -4.49 -10.99
C GLY A 212 14.87 -6.02 -10.95
N ILE A 213 13.86 -6.68 -10.35
CA ILE A 213 13.79 -8.14 -10.28
C ILE A 213 13.13 -8.66 -11.55
N ASP A 214 13.81 -9.58 -12.23
CA ASP A 214 13.22 -10.39 -13.29
C ASP A 214 12.73 -11.69 -12.67
N LEU A 215 11.42 -11.90 -12.66
CA LEU A 215 10.78 -13.03 -11.98
C LEU A 215 11.03 -14.38 -12.68
N ASP A 216 11.40 -14.34 -13.96
CA ASP A 216 11.68 -15.52 -14.79
C ASP A 216 13.18 -15.85 -14.84
N ASP A 217 14.03 -15.05 -14.19
CA ASP A 217 15.46 -15.28 -14.16
C ASP A 217 15.78 -16.59 -13.40
N PRO A 218 16.57 -17.51 -13.99
CA PRO A 218 16.92 -18.78 -13.36
C PRO A 218 17.54 -18.64 -11.97
N ARG A 219 18.17 -17.50 -11.66
CA ARG A 219 18.78 -17.23 -10.34
C ARG A 219 17.75 -17.01 -9.24
N VAL A 220 16.52 -16.66 -9.60
CA VAL A 220 15.42 -16.49 -8.64
C VAL A 220 14.84 -17.85 -8.22
N ALA A 221 15.08 -18.91 -8.99
CA ALA A 221 14.56 -20.25 -8.71
C ALA A 221 14.96 -20.78 -7.33
N GLU A 222 16.19 -20.52 -6.88
CA GLU A 222 16.64 -20.94 -5.54
C GLU A 222 15.90 -20.19 -4.42
N ALA A 223 15.61 -18.90 -4.62
CA ALA A 223 14.78 -18.14 -3.69
C ALA A 223 13.34 -18.67 -3.64
N TYR A 224 12.77 -19.08 -4.77
CA TYR A 224 11.45 -19.74 -4.81
C TYR A 224 11.46 -21.07 -4.08
N ALA A 225 12.47 -21.91 -4.29
CA ALA A 225 12.60 -23.19 -3.60
C ALA A 225 12.68 -23.00 -2.07
N ALA A 226 13.51 -22.07 -1.61
CA ALA A 226 13.63 -21.75 -0.18
C ALA A 226 12.30 -21.22 0.40
N MET A 227 11.61 -20.34 -0.32
CA MET A 227 10.28 -19.86 0.10
C MET A 227 9.26 -21.00 0.18
N ALA A 228 9.23 -21.91 -0.79
CA ALA A 228 8.29 -23.02 -0.82
C ALA A 228 8.56 -24.03 0.31
N GLU A 229 9.83 -24.40 0.54
CA GLU A 229 10.24 -25.32 1.60
C GLU A 229 9.82 -24.83 2.99
N HIS A 230 9.94 -23.53 3.23
CA HIS A 230 9.57 -22.90 4.49
C HIS A 230 8.12 -22.41 4.55
N GLY A 231 7.31 -22.72 3.53
CA GLY A 231 5.91 -22.32 3.46
C GLY A 231 5.73 -20.80 3.53
N MET A 232 6.58 -20.02 2.86
CA MET A 232 6.45 -18.58 2.78
C MET A 232 5.41 -18.16 1.73
N THR A 233 4.84 -16.98 1.92
CA THR A 233 3.97 -16.31 0.96
C THR A 233 4.68 -15.12 0.33
N LEU A 234 4.79 -15.11 -0.99
CA LEU A 234 5.33 -14.01 -1.78
C LEU A 234 4.23 -13.01 -2.15
N HIS A 235 4.49 -11.73 -1.90
CA HIS A 235 3.61 -10.60 -2.20
C HIS A 235 4.27 -9.73 -3.27
N LEU A 236 3.64 -9.54 -4.42
CA LEU A 236 4.22 -8.69 -5.46
C LEU A 236 3.15 -8.03 -6.35
N PRO A 237 3.44 -6.84 -6.92
CA PRO A 237 2.55 -6.19 -7.85
C PRO A 237 2.66 -6.77 -9.27
N VAL A 238 1.52 -6.92 -9.95
CA VAL A 238 1.40 -7.28 -11.38
C VAL A 238 0.70 -6.18 -12.18
N GLY A 239 0.95 -6.11 -13.48
CA GLY A 239 0.47 -5.05 -14.36
C GLY A 239 1.40 -3.84 -14.42
N ALA A 240 0.89 -2.70 -14.87
CA ALA A 240 1.67 -1.49 -15.06
C ALA A 240 1.99 -0.83 -13.71
N ARG A 241 3.26 -0.49 -13.51
CA ARG A 241 3.78 0.13 -12.28
C ARG A 241 4.72 1.26 -12.61
N THR A 242 4.63 2.33 -11.84
CA THR A 242 5.62 3.41 -11.81
C THR A 242 6.28 3.41 -10.44
N ALA A 243 7.60 3.24 -10.44
CA ALA A 243 8.45 3.36 -9.26
C ALA A 243 8.66 4.84 -8.91
N GLU A 244 9.16 5.08 -7.70
CA GLU A 244 9.26 6.43 -7.13
C GLU A 244 10.34 7.30 -7.80
N ASN A 245 11.30 6.67 -8.47
CA ASN A 245 12.27 7.33 -9.35
C ASN A 245 11.69 7.69 -10.72
N GLY A 246 10.41 7.40 -10.98
CA GLY A 246 9.75 7.61 -12.27
C GLY A 246 9.95 6.46 -13.27
N ALA A 247 10.73 5.43 -12.94
CA ALA A 247 10.86 4.26 -13.78
C ALA A 247 9.49 3.58 -13.90
N SER A 248 9.03 3.38 -15.13
CA SER A 248 7.77 2.68 -15.40
C SER A 248 8.07 1.34 -16.03
N GLY A 249 7.30 0.33 -15.66
CA GLY A 249 7.46 -1.04 -16.14
C GLY A 249 6.16 -1.81 -16.08
N TRP A 250 6.16 -2.95 -16.76
CA TRP A 250 5.05 -3.89 -16.81
C TRP A 250 5.50 -5.22 -16.22
N VAL A 251 4.69 -5.78 -15.32
CA VAL A 251 4.87 -7.15 -14.83
C VAL A 251 3.72 -7.98 -15.38
N ASP A 252 4.03 -8.86 -16.35
CA ASP A 252 3.02 -9.73 -16.94
C ASP A 252 2.50 -10.72 -15.88
N PRO A 253 1.18 -10.94 -15.75
CA PRO A 253 0.65 -11.95 -14.84
C PRO A 253 1.31 -13.32 -14.99
N SER A 254 1.66 -13.72 -16.23
CA SER A 254 2.29 -15.01 -16.50
C SER A 254 3.63 -15.24 -15.80
N ALA A 255 4.32 -14.18 -15.40
CA ALA A 255 5.54 -14.24 -14.58
C ALA A 255 5.27 -14.82 -13.17
N LEU A 256 4.02 -14.87 -12.72
CA LEU A 256 3.63 -15.56 -11.49
C LEU A 256 3.66 -17.09 -11.62
N ARG A 257 3.76 -17.65 -12.84
CA ARG A 257 3.75 -19.10 -13.03
C ARG A 257 4.98 -19.76 -12.38
N ALA A 258 6.17 -19.17 -12.54
CA ALA A 258 7.40 -19.70 -11.96
C ALA A 258 7.33 -19.87 -10.42
N PRO A 259 6.96 -18.87 -9.61
CA PRO A 259 6.80 -19.06 -8.17
C PRO A 259 5.68 -20.06 -7.82
N LEU A 260 4.55 -20.03 -8.53
CA LEU A 260 3.43 -20.93 -8.27
C LEU A 260 3.79 -22.40 -8.54
N GLU A 261 4.51 -22.69 -9.62
CA GLU A 261 4.99 -24.04 -9.97
C GLU A 261 6.07 -24.54 -9.00
N ALA A 262 6.88 -23.63 -8.45
CA ALA A 262 7.82 -23.94 -7.37
C ALA A 262 7.14 -24.25 -6.02
N GLY A 263 5.81 -24.08 -5.92
CA GLY A 263 5.04 -24.31 -4.69
C GLY A 263 4.96 -23.10 -3.76
N VAL A 264 5.42 -21.92 -4.22
CA VAL A 264 5.31 -20.67 -3.45
C VAL A 264 3.87 -20.17 -3.49
N ARG A 265 3.36 -19.76 -2.33
CA ARG A 265 2.05 -19.10 -2.23
C ARG A 265 2.21 -17.64 -2.62
N VAL A 266 1.34 -17.15 -3.49
CA VAL A 266 1.45 -15.81 -4.09
C VAL A 266 0.23 -14.96 -3.76
N VAL A 267 0.47 -13.73 -3.32
CA VAL A 267 -0.55 -12.67 -3.22
C VAL A 267 -0.17 -11.58 -4.22
N ALA A 268 -0.97 -11.45 -5.28
CA ALA A 268 -0.76 -10.47 -6.33
C ALA A 268 -1.51 -9.16 -6.01
N THR A 269 -0.82 -8.04 -6.11
CA THR A 269 -1.44 -6.71 -6.10
C THR A 269 -1.62 -6.21 -7.53
N LEU A 270 -2.83 -5.84 -7.91
CA LEU A 270 -3.09 -5.37 -9.27
C LEU A 270 -2.68 -3.89 -9.43
N GLY A 271 -1.74 -3.65 -10.34
CA GLY A 271 -1.32 -2.32 -10.80
C GLY A 271 -2.30 -1.73 -11.82
N GLY A 272 -1.79 -0.82 -12.65
CA GLY A 272 -2.56 -0.25 -13.75
C GLY A 272 -2.73 -1.23 -14.90
N ALA A 273 -3.86 -1.15 -15.61
CA ALA A 273 -4.13 -1.89 -16.84
C ALA A 273 -3.95 -0.99 -18.08
N HIS A 274 -2.97 -0.09 -18.05
CA HIS A 274 -2.72 0.89 -19.11
C HIS A 274 -1.46 0.52 -19.92
N GLY A 275 -1.31 1.14 -21.10
CA GLY A 275 -0.26 0.80 -22.06
C GLY A 275 -0.66 -0.33 -23.00
N GLU A 276 0.27 -0.74 -23.87
CA GLU A 276 0.00 -1.73 -24.94
C GLU A 276 -0.43 -3.10 -24.38
N ASP A 277 0.15 -3.50 -23.24
CA ASP A 277 -0.16 -4.77 -22.59
C ASP A 277 -1.33 -4.70 -21.60
N GLY A 278 -1.90 -3.53 -21.35
CA GLY A 278 -2.92 -3.30 -20.33
C GLY A 278 -4.11 -4.26 -20.40
N GLN A 279 -4.60 -4.52 -21.62
CA GLN A 279 -5.72 -5.42 -21.91
C GLN A 279 -5.42 -6.89 -21.55
N ARG A 280 -4.15 -7.25 -21.32
CA ARG A 280 -3.71 -8.61 -20.97
C ARG A 280 -3.74 -8.87 -19.47
N LEU A 281 -3.83 -7.83 -18.62
CA LEU A 281 -3.78 -7.96 -17.16
C LEU A 281 -4.85 -8.92 -16.63
N MET A 282 -6.12 -8.58 -16.84
CA MET A 282 -7.23 -9.35 -16.29
C MET A 282 -7.38 -10.73 -16.93
N PRO A 283 -7.31 -10.90 -18.27
CA PRO A 283 -7.33 -12.22 -18.88
C PRO A 283 -6.19 -13.13 -18.39
N GLY A 284 -4.97 -12.61 -18.27
CA GLY A 284 -3.81 -13.36 -17.78
C GLY A 284 -3.99 -13.79 -16.32
N LEU A 285 -4.43 -12.87 -15.46
CA LEU A 285 -4.74 -13.18 -14.07
C LEU A 285 -5.81 -14.29 -13.94
N PHE A 286 -6.91 -14.17 -14.69
CA PHE A 286 -7.97 -15.18 -14.64
C PHE A 286 -7.57 -16.52 -15.27
N ALA A 287 -6.62 -16.54 -16.20
CA ALA A 287 -6.04 -17.79 -16.68
C ALA A 287 -5.29 -18.50 -15.54
N LEU A 288 -4.41 -17.79 -14.84
CA LEU A 288 -3.64 -18.35 -13.71
C LEU A 288 -4.53 -18.83 -12.56
N LEU A 289 -5.56 -18.06 -12.19
CA LEU A 289 -6.52 -18.48 -11.16
C LEU A 289 -7.30 -19.75 -11.54
N ARG A 290 -7.32 -20.14 -12.82
CA ARG A 290 -7.90 -21.41 -13.28
C ARG A 290 -6.87 -22.52 -13.45
N GLU A 291 -5.58 -22.24 -13.48
CA GLU A 291 -4.52 -23.25 -13.53
C GLU A 291 -4.44 -23.99 -12.17
N PRO A 292 -4.06 -25.29 -12.12
CA PRO A 292 -4.01 -26.03 -10.86
C PRO A 292 -3.16 -25.36 -9.76
N ALA A 293 -1.95 -24.91 -10.10
CA ALA A 293 -1.07 -24.23 -9.15
C ALA A 293 -1.66 -22.91 -8.65
N GLY A 294 -2.21 -22.10 -9.55
CA GLY A 294 -2.84 -20.83 -9.19
C GLY A 294 -4.15 -21.00 -8.43
N ARG A 295 -4.93 -22.06 -8.69
CA ARG A 295 -6.15 -22.32 -7.91
C ARG A 295 -5.85 -22.40 -6.43
N ASP A 296 -4.81 -23.09 -5.99
CA ASP A 296 -4.59 -23.30 -4.56
C ASP A 296 -3.68 -22.25 -3.94
N ALA A 297 -2.71 -21.74 -4.69
CA ALA A 297 -1.63 -20.91 -4.17
C ALA A 297 -1.70 -19.42 -4.57
N LEU A 298 -2.59 -18.99 -5.49
CA LEU A 298 -2.72 -17.59 -5.89
C LEU A 298 -3.92 -16.90 -5.23
N ALA A 299 -3.67 -15.78 -4.57
CA ALA A 299 -4.67 -14.82 -4.15
C ALA A 299 -4.37 -13.44 -4.74
N VAL A 300 -5.38 -12.56 -4.71
CA VAL A 300 -5.29 -11.19 -5.20
C VAL A 300 -5.69 -10.24 -4.09
N ASP A 301 -4.83 -9.31 -3.72
CA ASP A 301 -5.19 -8.27 -2.77
C ASP A 301 -5.89 -7.10 -3.47
N LEU A 302 -6.74 -6.39 -2.72
CA LEU A 302 -7.53 -5.26 -3.21
C LEU A 302 -6.82 -3.91 -3.02
N ALA A 303 -5.49 -3.91 -2.86
CA ALA A 303 -4.74 -2.69 -2.64
C ALA A 303 -4.85 -1.76 -3.87
N GLY A 304 -5.34 -0.54 -3.63
CA GLY A 304 -5.44 0.50 -4.65
C GLY A 304 -6.51 0.29 -5.73
N VAL A 305 -7.37 -0.75 -5.65
CA VAL A 305 -8.42 -1.02 -6.66
C VAL A 305 -9.50 0.06 -6.73
N LEU A 306 -9.63 0.86 -5.67
CA LEU A 306 -10.54 2.01 -5.60
C LEU A 306 -9.98 3.26 -6.31
N SER A 307 -8.74 3.22 -6.80
CA SER A 307 -8.15 4.32 -7.57
C SER A 307 -8.92 4.52 -8.87
N ALA A 308 -9.17 5.77 -9.23
CA ALA A 308 -10.08 6.09 -10.34
C ALA A 308 -9.60 5.55 -11.71
N ASP A 309 -8.29 5.41 -11.90
CA ASP A 309 -7.65 4.82 -13.08
C ASP A 309 -7.76 3.29 -13.15
N ARG A 310 -8.33 2.64 -12.14
CA ARG A 310 -8.47 1.16 -12.04
C ARG A 310 -9.91 0.68 -11.99
N LEU A 311 -10.89 1.58 -11.96
CA LEU A 311 -12.29 1.19 -11.75
C LEU A 311 -12.83 0.30 -12.88
N ASP A 312 -12.61 0.71 -14.13
CA ASP A 312 -13.17 -0.02 -15.28
C ASP A 312 -12.32 -1.21 -15.72
N ASP A 313 -11.00 -1.12 -15.60
CA ASP A 313 -10.11 -2.16 -16.12
C ASP A 313 -9.65 -3.18 -15.06
N VAL A 314 -9.87 -2.90 -13.77
CA VAL A 314 -9.50 -3.80 -12.67
C VAL A 314 -10.71 -4.14 -11.81
N LEU A 315 -11.33 -3.13 -11.16
CA LEU A 315 -12.41 -3.38 -10.20
C LEU A 315 -13.65 -4.02 -10.84
N ARG A 316 -14.11 -3.49 -11.98
CA ARG A 316 -15.26 -4.03 -12.72
C ARG A 316 -15.04 -5.48 -13.16
N PRO A 317 -13.93 -5.85 -13.83
CA PRO A 317 -13.63 -7.24 -14.15
C PRO A 317 -13.58 -8.14 -12.92
N LEU A 318 -12.96 -7.71 -11.81
CA LEU A 318 -12.97 -8.51 -10.57
C LEU A 318 -14.40 -8.82 -10.10
N LEU A 319 -15.28 -7.81 -10.07
CA LEU A 319 -16.67 -7.95 -9.65
C LEU A 319 -17.51 -8.78 -10.64
N GLN A 320 -17.19 -8.75 -11.93
CA GLN A 320 -17.85 -9.56 -12.97
C GLN A 320 -17.51 -11.06 -12.88
N HIS A 321 -16.51 -11.44 -12.08
CA HIS A 321 -16.09 -12.83 -11.90
C HIS A 321 -16.24 -13.31 -10.44
N PRO A 322 -17.48 -13.43 -9.93
CA PRO A 322 -17.76 -13.81 -8.54
C PRO A 322 -17.19 -15.18 -8.14
N GLN A 323 -16.95 -16.08 -9.11
CA GLN A 323 -16.27 -17.36 -8.87
C GLN A 323 -14.87 -17.21 -8.26
N PHE A 324 -14.23 -16.04 -8.42
CA PHE A 324 -12.90 -15.77 -7.86
C PHE A 324 -12.93 -14.98 -6.56
N PHE A 325 -14.11 -14.65 -5.99
CA PHE A 325 -14.20 -13.90 -4.73
C PHE A 325 -13.48 -14.59 -3.57
N GLY A 326 -13.49 -15.93 -3.52
CA GLY A 326 -12.72 -16.70 -2.53
C GLY A 326 -11.20 -16.53 -2.63
N ARG A 327 -10.69 -15.94 -3.72
CA ARG A 327 -9.26 -15.63 -3.94
C ARG A 327 -8.93 -14.16 -3.73
N LEU A 328 -9.91 -13.30 -3.47
CA LEU A 328 -9.68 -11.89 -3.19
C LEU A 328 -9.41 -11.68 -1.70
N ARG A 329 -8.53 -10.73 -1.36
CA ARG A 329 -8.20 -10.37 0.02
C ARG A 329 -8.24 -8.86 0.20
N TYR A 330 -8.85 -8.42 1.29
CA TYR A 330 -8.84 -7.02 1.68
C TYR A 330 -7.40 -6.54 1.91
N ALA A 331 -7.09 -5.37 1.37
CA ALA A 331 -5.85 -4.67 1.60
C ALA A 331 -6.12 -3.16 1.56
N SER A 332 -5.75 -2.45 2.62
CA SER A 332 -6.01 -1.02 2.72
C SER A 332 -5.08 -0.20 1.82
N ASP A 333 -3.88 -0.70 1.52
CA ASP A 333 -2.80 0.05 0.88
C ASP A 333 -2.42 1.32 1.67
N TYR A 334 -2.60 1.31 3.00
CA TYR A 334 -2.24 2.46 3.83
C TYR A 334 -0.71 2.67 3.83
N PRO A 335 -0.22 3.92 3.73
CA PRO A 335 -0.97 5.19 3.73
C PRO A 335 -1.33 5.73 2.34
N GLN A 336 -1.07 4.99 1.26
CA GLN A 336 -1.39 5.44 -0.10
C GLN A 336 -2.89 5.72 -0.26
N SER A 337 -3.74 4.90 0.36
CA SER A 337 -5.19 5.11 0.38
C SER A 337 -5.68 6.28 1.24
N ALA A 338 -4.84 6.80 2.15
CA ALA A 338 -5.15 7.98 2.96
C ALA A 338 -4.90 9.28 2.20
N ILE A 339 -4.26 9.24 1.03
CA ILE A 339 -4.08 10.42 0.17
C ILE A 339 -5.44 10.81 -0.42
N ALA A 340 -5.88 12.04 -0.15
CA ALA A 340 -7.22 12.54 -0.46
C ALA A 340 -7.62 12.38 -1.93
N ALA A 341 -6.66 12.50 -2.84
CA ALA A 341 -6.90 12.38 -4.27
C ALA A 341 -6.91 10.93 -4.80
N THR A 342 -6.47 9.95 -4.01
CA THR A 342 -6.34 8.56 -4.47
C THR A 342 -7.70 7.90 -4.67
N ILE A 343 -8.60 8.01 -3.69
CA ILE A 343 -9.95 7.43 -3.77
C ILE A 343 -10.98 8.54 -4.05
N ARG A 344 -11.41 8.63 -5.31
CA ARG A 344 -12.40 9.63 -5.73
C ARG A 344 -13.81 9.04 -5.65
N LEU A 345 -14.54 9.30 -4.57
CA LEU A 345 -15.92 8.85 -4.38
C LEU A 345 -16.86 9.25 -5.52
N SER A 346 -16.65 10.42 -6.14
CA SER A 346 -17.43 10.83 -7.32
C SER A 346 -17.20 9.89 -8.51
N ALA A 347 -15.96 9.46 -8.76
CA ALA A 347 -15.67 8.51 -9.84
C ALA A 347 -16.30 7.13 -9.58
N LEU A 348 -16.37 6.69 -8.32
CA LEU A 348 -17.10 5.47 -7.94
C LEU A 348 -18.60 5.59 -8.19
N VAL A 349 -19.19 6.76 -7.91
CA VAL A 349 -20.61 7.05 -8.21
C VAL A 349 -20.86 7.11 -9.72
N ASP A 350 -20.04 7.88 -10.44
CA ASP A 350 -20.15 8.06 -11.90
C ASP A 350 -20.01 6.72 -12.64
N GLY A 351 -19.12 5.84 -12.16
CA GLY A 351 -18.94 4.48 -12.67
C GLY A 351 -20.01 3.47 -12.25
N GLY A 352 -20.94 3.87 -11.35
CA GLY A 352 -22.04 3.05 -10.84
C GLY A 352 -21.66 2.06 -9.72
N PHE A 353 -20.44 2.14 -9.20
CA PHE A 353 -19.92 1.24 -8.16
C PHE A 353 -20.42 1.59 -6.76
N LEU A 354 -20.85 2.83 -6.54
CA LEU A 354 -21.25 3.34 -5.24
C LEU A 354 -22.57 4.11 -5.35
N ASP A 355 -23.42 3.96 -4.34
CA ASP A 355 -24.64 4.76 -4.21
C ASP A 355 -24.27 6.23 -3.87
N PRO A 356 -24.76 7.23 -4.63
CA PRO A 356 -24.56 8.66 -4.32
C PRO A 356 -24.89 9.04 -2.87
N ALA A 357 -25.88 8.40 -2.25
CA ALA A 357 -26.29 8.67 -0.87
C ALA A 357 -25.22 8.28 0.17
N LEU A 358 -24.23 7.48 -0.21
CA LEU A 358 -23.14 7.06 0.65
C LEU A 358 -21.93 8.01 0.61
N VAL A 359 -21.89 8.97 -0.31
CA VAL A 359 -20.73 9.88 -0.47
C VAL A 359 -20.50 10.72 0.78
N ALA A 360 -21.55 11.34 1.33
CA ALA A 360 -21.44 12.17 2.53
C ALA A 360 -20.94 11.38 3.75
N PRO A 361 -21.56 10.26 4.18
CA PRO A 361 -21.08 9.50 5.32
C PRO A 361 -19.68 8.90 5.10
N LEU A 362 -19.33 8.47 3.89
CA LEU A 362 -17.98 7.99 3.61
C LEU A 362 -16.91 9.08 3.71
N ARG A 363 -17.23 10.34 3.36
CA ARG A 363 -16.31 11.48 3.59
C ARG A 363 -16.10 11.75 5.08
N GLU A 364 -17.13 11.60 5.91
CA GLU A 364 -16.99 11.70 7.37
C GLU A 364 -16.04 10.62 7.89
N LEU A 365 -16.15 9.38 7.40
CA LEU A 365 -15.21 8.31 7.77
C LEU A 365 -13.77 8.64 7.36
N TYR A 366 -13.56 9.17 6.14
CA TYR A 366 -12.22 9.57 5.69
C TYR A 366 -11.61 10.66 6.59
N ASP A 367 -12.42 11.66 6.98
CA ASP A 367 -12.00 12.79 7.79
C ASP A 367 -11.59 12.41 9.24
N VAL A 368 -11.99 11.22 9.69
CA VAL A 368 -11.74 10.69 11.04
C VAL A 368 -10.71 9.55 11.02
N ASN A 369 -10.98 8.50 10.23
CA ASN A 369 -10.18 7.28 10.21
C ASN A 369 -10.07 6.75 8.76
N PRO A 370 -9.01 7.14 8.02
CA PRO A 370 -8.75 6.66 6.66
C PRO A 370 -8.75 5.14 6.49
N LEU A 371 -8.28 4.35 7.47
CA LEU A 371 -8.36 2.89 7.38
C LEU A 371 -9.82 2.40 7.40
N LEU A 372 -10.63 2.94 8.31
CA LEU A 372 -12.05 2.61 8.41
C LEU A 372 -12.79 3.01 7.13
N PHE A 373 -12.47 4.18 6.58
CA PHE A 373 -13.00 4.65 5.31
C PHE A 373 -12.77 3.66 4.16
N VAL A 374 -11.55 3.16 3.98
CA VAL A 374 -11.22 2.22 2.89
C VAL A 374 -11.96 0.91 3.07
N PHE A 375 -11.94 0.36 4.29
CA PHE A 375 -12.67 -0.87 4.64
C PHE A 375 -14.17 -0.73 4.32
N VAL A 376 -14.82 0.31 4.87
CA VAL A 376 -16.26 0.52 4.67
C VAL A 376 -16.57 0.82 3.21
N THR A 377 -15.74 1.57 2.50
CA THR A 377 -15.94 1.85 1.07
C THR A 377 -15.96 0.55 0.26
N LEU A 378 -14.98 -0.34 0.46
CA LEU A 378 -14.95 -1.64 -0.23
C LEU A 378 -16.15 -2.53 0.11
N ARG A 379 -16.67 -2.46 1.35
CA ARG A 379 -17.91 -3.16 1.77
C ARG A 379 -19.16 -2.65 1.05
N GLN A 380 -19.14 -1.40 0.57
CA GLN A 380 -20.26 -0.77 -0.13
C GLN A 380 -20.15 -0.83 -1.66
N VAL A 381 -18.97 -1.16 -2.20
CA VAL A 381 -18.79 -1.29 -3.65
C VAL A 381 -19.64 -2.42 -4.20
N ARG A 382 -20.36 -2.13 -5.29
CA ARG A 382 -21.18 -3.08 -6.04
C ARG A 382 -20.79 -3.12 -7.52
N LEU A 383 -21.07 -4.24 -8.17
CA LEU A 383 -21.01 -4.31 -9.63
C LEU A 383 -22.10 -3.39 -10.21
N PRO A 384 -21.76 -2.45 -11.11
CA PRO A 384 -22.73 -1.49 -11.62
C PRO A 384 -23.97 -2.14 -12.23
N ALA A 385 -25.13 -1.53 -11.98
CA ALA A 385 -26.46 -2.04 -12.33
C ALA A 385 -26.88 -3.36 -11.65
N THR A 386 -26.20 -3.78 -10.59
CA THR A 386 -26.56 -4.97 -9.79
C THR A 386 -26.41 -4.69 -8.29
N GLU A 387 -26.86 -5.62 -7.44
CA GLU A 387 -26.59 -5.60 -6.00
C GLU A 387 -25.43 -6.52 -5.58
N LEU A 388 -24.67 -7.06 -6.54
CA LEU A 388 -23.52 -7.93 -6.26
C LEU A 388 -22.40 -7.12 -5.62
N ARG A 389 -21.98 -7.52 -4.41
CA ARG A 389 -20.89 -6.92 -3.64
C ARG A 389 -19.82 -7.95 -3.31
N LEU A 390 -18.69 -7.49 -2.82
CA LEU A 390 -17.65 -8.36 -2.26
C LEU A 390 -18.18 -9.07 -1.00
N PRO A 391 -18.08 -10.40 -0.89
CA PRO A 391 -18.58 -11.14 0.26
C PRO A 391 -17.67 -10.93 1.48
N GLU A 392 -18.21 -11.22 2.66
CA GLU A 392 -17.51 -11.16 3.96
C GLU A 392 -16.14 -11.87 3.95
N GLY A 393 -16.02 -12.99 3.23
CA GLY A 393 -14.81 -13.80 3.18
C GLY A 393 -13.60 -13.09 2.58
N VAL A 394 -13.82 -12.00 1.83
CA VAL A 394 -12.74 -11.14 1.33
C VAL A 394 -12.08 -10.35 2.47
N PHE A 395 -12.85 -10.02 3.50
CA PHE A 395 -12.45 -9.11 4.58
C PHE A 395 -12.08 -9.84 5.88
N PHE A 396 -12.78 -10.93 6.19
CA PHE A 396 -12.61 -11.70 7.42
C PHE A 396 -12.05 -13.11 7.19
N GLY A 397 -11.85 -13.51 5.92
CA GLY A 397 -11.35 -14.83 5.57
C GLY A 397 -9.91 -15.07 6.03
N GLU A 398 -9.53 -16.35 6.15
CA GLU A 398 -8.18 -16.71 6.55
C GLU A 398 -7.12 -16.18 5.55
N PRO A 399 -5.91 -15.86 6.04
CA PRO A 399 -4.77 -15.59 5.17
C PRO A 399 -4.57 -16.77 4.24
N VAL A 400 -3.93 -16.54 3.09
CA VAL A 400 -3.30 -17.66 2.37
C VAL A 400 -2.30 -18.25 3.37
N SER A 401 -2.55 -19.46 3.85
CA SER A 401 -1.80 -20.15 4.93
C SER A 401 -0.97 -21.29 4.40
#